data_AF-A0A166MBM1-F1
#
_entry.id   AF-A0A166MBM1-F1
#
_cell.length_a   1.000
_cell.length_b   1.000
_cell.length_c   1.000
_cell.angle_alpha   90.00
_cell.angle_beta   90.00
_cell.angle_gamma   90.00
#
_symmetry.space_group_name_H-M   'P 1'
#
loop_
_entity.id
_entity.type
_entity.pdbx_description
1 polymer ?
#
loop_
_entity_poly.entity_id
_entity_poly.type
_entity_poly.pdbx_seq_one_letter_code
_entity_poly.pdbx_strand_id
1 'polypeptide(L)'
;DRADLLGARMVGRWKSGAPIDLTPLADDPALGADPQRNNNFDFTHANFSITTDQTHCPFSAHIRKTRPRADLVAPANSIIRSGIPYGSEVSAAEAAANATTNERGLAFVSYQSQLNKGFQFLQNTWANNPGFIFGKNVQPGQDPIIGQNSGAIRSVVGLDPANPTGALSMGQFVVSRGGEYFFSPPISALTGKLAA
;
A
#
# COMPACT_ATOMS: atom_id res chain seq x y z
N ASP A 1 5.41 18.38 -9.52
CA ASP A 1 6.40 18.56 -8.45
C ASP A 1 7.08 17.22 -8.17
N ARG A 2 8.41 17.17 -7.94
CA ARG A 2 9.14 15.88 -7.80
C ARG A 2 8.77 15.12 -6.53
N ALA A 3 8.39 15.85 -5.48
CA ALA A 3 7.96 15.27 -4.21
C ALA A 3 6.63 14.51 -4.34
N ASP A 4 5.65 15.08 -5.05
CA ASP A 4 4.36 14.40 -5.27
C ASP A 4 4.52 13.13 -6.12
N LEU A 5 5.39 13.16 -7.13
CA LEU A 5 5.72 11.97 -7.91
C LEU A 5 6.32 10.87 -7.03
N LEU A 6 7.27 11.20 -6.15
CA LEU A 6 7.84 10.23 -5.21
C LEU A 6 6.75 9.62 -4.31
N GLY A 7 5.88 10.45 -3.74
CA GLY A 7 4.75 9.98 -2.93
C GLY A 7 3.80 9.08 -3.72
N ALA A 8 3.47 9.46 -4.96
CA ALA A 8 2.65 8.64 -5.84
C ALA A 8 3.30 7.29 -6.15
N ARG A 9 4.62 7.24 -6.30
CA ARG A 9 5.40 6.02 -6.52
C ARG A 9 5.51 5.13 -5.29
N MET A 10 5.52 5.70 -4.08
CA MET A 10 5.44 4.92 -2.84
C MET A 10 4.07 4.23 -2.69
N VAL A 11 2.98 4.93 -3.04
CA VAL A 11 1.63 4.40 -2.90
C VAL A 11 1.23 3.50 -4.08
N GLY A 12 1.65 3.86 -5.29
CA GLY A 12 1.17 3.33 -6.58
C GLY A 12 -0.02 4.09 -7.17
N ARG A 13 -0.39 5.23 -6.57
CA ARG A 13 -1.43 6.15 -7.05
C ARG A 13 -1.07 7.58 -6.69
N TRP A 14 -1.46 8.52 -7.53
CA TRP A 14 -1.49 9.94 -7.18
C TRP A 14 -2.52 10.21 -6.08
N LYS A 15 -2.41 11.37 -5.41
CA LYS A 15 -3.37 11.80 -4.37
C LYS A 15 -4.81 11.88 -4.91
N SER A 16 -4.98 12.15 -6.21
CA SER A 16 -6.28 12.13 -6.89
C SER A 16 -6.94 10.74 -6.97
N GLY A 17 -6.16 9.68 -6.78
CA GLY A 17 -6.57 8.29 -7.02
C GLY A 17 -6.09 7.71 -8.36
N ALA A 18 -5.55 8.51 -9.28
CA ALA A 18 -5.06 8.03 -10.56
C ALA A 18 -3.91 7.01 -10.39
N PRO A 19 -4.00 5.79 -10.97
CA PRO A 19 -2.94 4.80 -10.83
C PRO A 19 -1.71 5.19 -11.65
N ILE A 20 -0.54 5.16 -11.02
CA ILE A 20 0.72 5.49 -11.72
C ILE A 20 1.04 4.46 -12.81
N ASP A 21 0.49 3.25 -12.70
CA ASP A 21 0.63 2.24 -13.75
C ASP A 21 0.04 2.72 -15.10
N LEU A 22 -0.99 3.59 -15.07
CA LEU A 22 -1.61 4.17 -16.26
C LEU A 22 -1.09 5.59 -16.59
N THR A 23 -0.72 6.36 -15.57
CA THR A 23 -0.20 7.73 -15.73
C THR A 23 1.04 7.95 -14.85
N PRO A 24 2.22 7.46 -15.28
CA PRO A 24 3.36 7.26 -14.39
C PRO A 24 4.12 8.52 -13.99
N LEU A 25 4.01 9.60 -14.78
CA LEU A 25 4.85 10.80 -14.64
C LEU A 25 4.05 12.07 -14.32
N ALA A 26 2.73 12.04 -14.48
CA ALA A 26 1.85 13.16 -14.17
C ALA A 26 0.52 12.66 -13.58
N ASP A 27 -0.09 13.48 -12.72
CA ASP A 27 -1.42 13.19 -12.19
C ASP A 27 -2.49 13.37 -13.28
N ASP A 28 -3.55 12.58 -13.21
CA ASP A 28 -4.76 12.74 -14.00
C ASP A 28 -5.98 12.62 -13.07
N PRO A 29 -6.44 13.75 -12.48
CA PRO A 29 -7.58 13.73 -11.57
C PRO A 29 -8.87 13.20 -12.19
N ALA A 30 -9.08 13.37 -13.50
CA ALA A 30 -10.25 12.85 -14.19
C ALA A 30 -10.20 11.33 -14.30
N LEU A 31 -9.02 10.75 -14.54
CA LEU A 31 -8.81 9.31 -14.42
C LEU A 31 -9.01 8.84 -12.98
N GLY A 32 -8.46 9.55 -11.99
CA GLY A 32 -8.58 9.19 -10.57
C GLY A 32 -10.03 9.09 -10.08
N ALA A 33 -10.86 10.04 -10.49
CA ALA A 33 -12.28 10.11 -10.13
C ALA A 33 -13.19 9.10 -10.87
N ASP A 34 -12.69 8.42 -11.91
CA ASP A 34 -13.50 7.53 -12.75
C ASP A 34 -13.39 6.05 -12.31
N PRO A 35 -14.43 5.47 -11.68
CA PRO A 35 -14.39 4.10 -11.19
C PRO A 35 -14.33 3.04 -12.30
N GLN A 36 -14.67 3.39 -13.55
CA GLN A 36 -14.57 2.47 -14.68
C GLN A 36 -13.15 2.38 -15.23
N ARG A 37 -12.29 3.37 -14.94
CA ARG A 37 -10.93 3.45 -15.48
C ARG A 37 -9.85 3.32 -14.40
N ASN A 38 -10.07 3.87 -13.20
CA ASN A 38 -9.03 4.01 -12.17
C ASN A 38 -8.51 2.70 -11.58
N ASN A 39 -9.08 1.55 -11.96
CA ASN A 39 -8.61 0.24 -11.53
C ASN A 39 -8.34 -0.74 -12.69
N ASN A 40 -8.46 -0.28 -13.93
CA ASN A 40 -8.30 -1.06 -15.15
C ASN A 40 -6.83 -1.18 -15.58
N PHE A 41 -6.06 -1.96 -14.82
CA PHE A 41 -4.63 -2.21 -15.06
C PHE A 41 -4.19 -3.50 -14.37
N ASP A 42 -3.03 -4.06 -14.72
CA ASP A 42 -2.51 -5.27 -14.08
C ASP A 42 -0.99 -5.29 -13.89
N PHE A 43 -0.31 -4.15 -14.15
CA PHE A 43 1.14 -3.97 -14.17
C PHE A 43 1.88 -4.61 -15.35
N THR A 44 1.16 -5.08 -16.38
CA THR A 44 1.76 -5.48 -17.66
C THR A 44 1.69 -4.34 -18.67
N HIS A 45 2.75 -4.19 -19.46
CA HIS A 45 2.84 -3.18 -20.51
C HIS A 45 3.47 -3.79 -21.76
N ALA A 46 2.92 -3.46 -22.93
CA ALA A 46 3.46 -3.95 -24.20
C ALA A 46 4.92 -3.46 -24.37
N ASN A 47 5.81 -4.38 -24.75
CA ASN A 47 7.25 -4.15 -24.90
C ASN A 47 8.05 -3.95 -23.60
N PHE A 48 7.43 -4.15 -22.43
CA PHE A 48 8.12 -4.13 -21.14
C PHE A 48 8.08 -5.52 -20.49
N SER A 49 9.16 -5.91 -19.83
CA SER A 49 9.18 -7.14 -19.04
C SER A 49 8.66 -6.87 -17.63
N ILE A 50 7.63 -7.61 -17.22
CA ILE A 50 7.07 -7.52 -15.86
C ILE A 50 8.10 -7.84 -14.77
N THR A 51 9.20 -8.53 -15.09
CA THR A 51 10.24 -8.89 -14.12
C THR A 51 11.30 -7.81 -13.91
N THR A 52 11.35 -6.79 -14.78
CA THR A 52 12.38 -5.74 -14.75
C THR A 52 11.80 -4.33 -14.75
N ASP A 53 10.60 -4.14 -15.32
CA ASP A 53 10.00 -2.82 -15.48
C ASP A 53 9.40 -2.28 -14.18
N GLN A 54 10.02 -1.21 -13.70
CA GLN A 54 9.53 -0.40 -12.59
C GLN A 54 9.24 1.04 -13.02
N THR A 55 9.34 1.36 -14.31
CA THR A 55 9.15 2.73 -14.81
C THR A 55 7.70 3.19 -14.62
N HIS A 56 6.73 2.31 -14.86
CA HIS A 56 5.30 2.57 -14.64
C HIS A 56 4.93 2.58 -13.15
N CYS A 57 5.23 1.49 -12.44
CA CYS A 57 4.93 1.34 -11.01
C CYS A 57 6.03 0.51 -10.31
N PRO A 58 6.67 0.99 -9.23
CA PRO A 58 7.67 0.22 -8.49
C PRO A 58 7.11 -1.10 -7.95
N PHE A 59 7.93 -2.16 -7.93
CA PHE A 59 7.54 -3.43 -7.30
C PHE A 59 7.26 -3.29 -5.80
N SER A 60 7.88 -2.28 -5.18
CA SER A 60 7.74 -1.93 -3.76
C SER A 60 6.50 -1.09 -3.45
N ALA A 61 5.78 -0.56 -4.45
CA ALA A 61 4.64 0.32 -4.24
C ALA A 61 3.53 -0.36 -3.42
N HIS A 62 2.90 0.40 -2.52
CA HIS A 62 1.96 -0.13 -1.54
C HIS A 62 0.84 -0.99 -2.16
N ILE A 63 0.17 -0.49 -3.20
CA ILE A 63 -0.89 -1.26 -3.86
C ILE A 63 -0.39 -2.49 -4.62
N ARG A 64 0.86 -2.47 -5.09
CA ARG A 64 1.47 -3.56 -5.87
C ARG A 64 1.94 -4.67 -4.93
N LYS A 65 2.46 -4.30 -3.77
CA LYS A 65 2.72 -5.21 -2.63
C LYS A 65 1.44 -5.86 -2.11
N THR A 66 0.36 -5.10 -1.92
CA THR A 66 -0.88 -5.61 -1.29
C THR A 66 -1.86 -6.27 -2.26
N ARG A 67 -1.73 -6.02 -3.58
CA ARG A 67 -2.45 -6.74 -4.64
C ARG A 67 -1.56 -6.83 -5.89
N PRO A 68 -0.79 -7.93 -6.05
CA PRO A 68 0.25 -8.04 -7.09
C PRO A 68 -0.26 -8.18 -8.52
N ARG A 69 -1.54 -8.52 -8.72
CA ARG A 69 -2.16 -8.67 -10.05
C ARG A 69 -1.37 -9.64 -10.94
N ALA A 70 -0.87 -9.21 -12.10
CA ALA A 70 -0.15 -10.08 -13.03
C ALA A 70 1.20 -10.56 -12.47
N ASP A 71 1.74 -9.91 -11.44
CA ASP A 71 2.94 -10.41 -10.76
C ASP A 71 2.71 -11.74 -10.03
N LEU A 72 1.50 -11.93 -9.49
CA LEU A 72 1.08 -13.15 -8.80
C LEU A 72 -0.45 -13.17 -8.66
N VAL A 73 -1.09 -14.13 -9.33
CA VAL A 73 -2.53 -14.35 -9.21
C VAL A 73 -2.86 -14.99 -7.86
N ALA A 74 -3.34 -14.17 -6.92
CA ALA A 74 -3.57 -14.55 -5.53
C ALA A 74 -4.97 -14.14 -5.01
N PRO A 75 -6.07 -14.67 -5.58
CA PRO A 75 -7.43 -14.24 -5.23
C PRO A 75 -7.78 -14.52 -3.76
N ALA A 76 -7.26 -15.61 -3.20
CA ALA A 76 -7.48 -16.01 -1.81
C ALA A 76 -6.91 -15.02 -0.78
N ASN A 77 -6.05 -14.09 -1.20
CA ASN A 77 -5.40 -13.10 -0.36
C ASN A 77 -6.10 -11.72 -0.40
N SER A 78 -7.36 -11.69 -0.83
CA SER A 78 -8.15 -10.46 -0.87
C SER A 78 -8.68 -10.08 0.51
N ILE A 79 -8.76 -8.76 0.76
CA ILE A 79 -9.42 -8.18 1.94
C ILE A 79 -10.41 -7.10 1.50
N ILE A 80 -11.52 -6.96 2.23
CA ILE A 80 -12.37 -5.77 2.16
C ILE A 80 -11.85 -4.77 3.19
N ARG A 81 -11.59 -3.52 2.81
CA ARG A 81 -11.10 -2.47 3.72
C ARG A 81 -12.22 -1.47 4.02
N SER A 82 -12.42 -1.20 5.31
CA SER A 82 -13.42 -0.23 5.80
C SER A 82 -12.80 0.71 6.85
N GLY A 83 -11.52 1.03 6.68
CA GLY A 83 -10.82 1.93 7.59
C GLY A 83 -11.23 3.40 7.40
N ILE A 84 -11.03 4.20 8.44
CA ILE A 84 -11.36 5.63 8.49
C ILE A 84 -10.21 6.42 9.11
N PRO A 85 -9.86 7.63 8.62
CA PRO A 85 -8.89 8.48 9.29
C PRO A 85 -9.31 8.86 10.72
N TYR A 86 -8.34 9.11 11.61
CA TYR A 86 -8.59 9.63 12.95
C TYR A 86 -7.59 10.73 13.33
N GLY A 87 -7.95 11.50 14.36
CA GLY A 87 -7.15 12.62 14.85
C GLY A 87 -7.48 13.92 14.12
N SER A 88 -6.84 15.00 14.54
CA SER A 88 -6.98 16.31 13.91
C SER A 88 -6.19 16.39 12.60
N GLU A 89 -6.59 17.30 11.73
CA GLU A 89 -5.77 17.70 10.58
C GLU A 89 -4.39 18.22 11.04
N VAL A 90 -3.43 18.25 10.12
CA VAL A 90 -2.09 18.81 10.39
C VAL A 90 -2.23 20.30 10.69
N SER A 91 -1.77 20.73 11.86
CA SER A 91 -1.78 22.14 12.22
C SER A 91 -0.68 22.93 11.49
N ALA A 92 -0.85 24.25 11.36
CA ALA A 92 0.17 25.11 10.77
C ALA A 92 1.52 25.03 11.52
N ALA A 93 1.50 24.86 12.84
CA ALA A 93 2.70 24.70 13.65
C ALA A 93 3.42 23.38 13.37
N GLU A 94 2.69 22.26 13.28
CA GLU A 94 3.27 20.95 12.92
C GLU A 94 3.87 20.98 11.50
N ALA A 95 3.16 21.60 10.54
CA ALA A 95 3.64 21.77 9.17
C ALA A 95 4.93 22.61 9.11
N ALA A 96 4.98 23.74 9.82
CA ALA A 96 6.18 24.60 9.86
C ALA A 96 7.38 23.91 10.54
N ALA A 97 7.13 23.08 11.56
CA ALA A 97 8.17 22.38 12.30
C ALA A 97 8.62 21.07 11.65
N ASN A 98 7.91 20.56 10.64
CA ASN A 98 8.07 19.20 10.10
C ASN A 98 8.03 18.13 11.20
N ALA A 99 7.20 18.34 12.24
CA ALA A 99 7.17 17.51 13.42
C ALA A 99 5.72 17.28 13.88
N THR A 100 5.35 16.02 14.07
CA THR A 100 4.05 15.63 14.60
C THR A 100 4.00 15.88 16.11
N THR A 101 2.99 16.61 16.58
CA THR A 101 2.71 16.82 18.00
C THR A 101 1.38 16.20 18.43
N ASN A 102 0.42 16.12 17.50
CA ASN A 102 -0.89 15.50 17.75
C ASN A 102 -0.97 14.15 17.04
N GLU A 103 -1.53 13.15 17.73
CA GLU A 103 -1.74 11.84 17.13
C GLU A 103 -2.82 11.91 16.03
N ARG A 104 -2.50 11.32 14.88
CA ARG A 104 -3.41 11.14 13.75
C ARG A 104 -3.00 9.92 12.95
N GLY A 105 -3.93 9.37 12.17
CA GLY A 105 -3.62 8.25 11.31
C GLY A 105 -4.86 7.60 10.72
N LEU A 106 -4.78 6.28 10.57
CA LEU A 106 -5.85 5.46 10.00
C LEU A 106 -6.30 4.43 11.05
N ALA A 107 -7.59 4.48 11.42
CA ALA A 107 -8.24 3.37 12.10
C ALA A 107 -8.48 2.27 11.06
N PHE A 108 -7.46 1.43 10.85
CA PHE A 108 -7.49 0.40 9.83
C PHE A 108 -8.46 -0.73 10.23
N VAL A 109 -9.38 -1.06 9.32
CA VAL A 109 -10.30 -2.19 9.47
C VAL A 109 -10.28 -3.00 8.18
N SER A 110 -10.11 -4.31 8.30
CA SER A 110 -10.23 -5.23 7.18
C SER A 110 -11.03 -6.48 7.50
N TYR A 111 -11.80 -6.94 6.52
CA TYR A 111 -12.59 -8.15 6.59
C TYR A 111 -12.02 -9.21 5.66
N GLN A 112 -11.98 -10.44 6.18
CA GLN A 112 -11.55 -11.65 5.51
C GLN A 112 -12.15 -12.86 6.25
N SER A 113 -12.34 -13.97 5.55
CA SER A 113 -12.76 -15.24 6.16
C SER A 113 -11.62 -15.99 6.86
N GLN A 114 -10.37 -15.70 6.50
CA GLN A 114 -9.15 -16.34 7.02
C GLN A 114 -8.07 -15.28 7.25
N LEU A 115 -7.77 -14.95 8.52
CA LEU A 115 -6.79 -13.92 8.89
C LEU A 115 -5.40 -14.19 8.33
N ASN A 116 -4.98 -15.45 8.34
CA ASN A 116 -3.69 -15.93 7.81
C ASN A 116 -3.60 -15.88 6.27
N LYS A 117 -4.68 -15.58 5.56
CA LYS A 117 -4.70 -15.33 4.10
C LYS A 117 -4.90 -13.87 3.75
N GLY A 118 -5.63 -13.12 4.57
CA GLY A 118 -5.85 -11.68 4.42
C GLY A 118 -4.77 -10.85 5.11
N PHE A 119 -5.18 -10.06 6.10
CA PHE A 119 -4.33 -9.08 6.79
C PHE A 119 -2.95 -9.60 7.21
N GLN A 120 -2.87 -10.75 7.89
CA GLN A 120 -1.59 -11.26 8.40
C GLN A 120 -0.63 -11.61 7.26
N PHE A 121 -1.16 -12.16 6.17
CA PHE A 121 -0.36 -12.54 5.00
C PHE A 121 0.16 -11.30 4.28
N LEU A 122 -0.73 -10.33 4.02
CA LEU A 122 -0.38 -9.09 3.34
C LEU A 122 0.70 -8.33 4.11
N GLN A 123 0.59 -8.25 5.43
CA GLN A 123 1.61 -7.57 6.25
C GLN A 123 2.92 -8.36 6.30
N ASN A 124 2.89 -9.63 6.72
CA ASN A 124 4.11 -10.38 7.04
C ASN A 124 4.80 -10.96 5.80
N THR A 125 4.04 -11.56 4.90
CA THR A 125 4.59 -12.29 3.76
C THR A 125 4.91 -11.35 2.59
N TRP A 126 4.21 -10.22 2.47
CA TRP A 126 4.35 -9.30 1.34
C TRP A 126 4.96 -7.95 1.73
N ALA A 127 4.28 -7.15 2.56
CA ALA A 127 4.71 -5.79 2.86
C ALA A 127 6.05 -5.73 3.63
N ASN A 128 6.24 -6.60 4.62
CA ASN A 128 7.47 -6.68 5.42
C ASN A 128 8.61 -7.41 4.69
N ASN A 129 8.30 -8.22 3.68
CA ASN A 129 9.28 -9.07 3.01
C ASN A 129 10.06 -8.29 1.93
N PRO A 130 11.37 -8.07 2.10
CA PRO A 130 12.15 -7.32 1.11
C PRO A 130 12.34 -8.06 -0.23
N GLY A 131 12.18 -9.39 -0.25
CA GLY A 131 12.30 -10.20 -1.46
C GLY A 131 10.99 -10.45 -2.20
N PHE A 132 9.87 -9.99 -1.65
CA PHE A 132 8.61 -9.92 -2.37
C PHE A 132 8.53 -8.59 -3.13
N ILE A 133 8.06 -8.50 -4.36
CA ILE A 133 7.55 -9.52 -5.28
C ILE A 133 8.67 -10.42 -5.79
N PHE A 134 8.43 -11.73 -5.87
CA PHE A 134 9.43 -12.72 -6.25
C PHE A 134 9.77 -12.68 -7.76
N GLY A 135 10.94 -13.22 -8.13
CA GLY A 135 11.34 -13.40 -9.53
C GLY A 135 11.68 -12.09 -10.27
N LYS A 136 11.98 -11.02 -9.54
CA LYS A 136 12.38 -9.73 -10.11
C LYS A 136 13.90 -9.65 -10.25
N ASN A 137 14.35 -8.78 -11.15
CA ASN A 137 15.78 -8.51 -11.37
C ASN A 137 16.48 -7.80 -10.20
N VAL A 138 15.72 -7.32 -9.24
CA VAL A 138 16.18 -6.69 -7.99
C VAL A 138 15.41 -7.26 -6.81
N GLN A 139 15.94 -7.10 -5.60
CA GLN A 139 15.15 -7.25 -4.37
C GLN A 139 14.31 -5.98 -4.19
N PRO A 140 12.96 -6.03 -4.28
CA PRO A 140 12.14 -4.82 -4.26
C PRO A 140 12.26 -3.99 -2.98
N GLY A 141 12.61 -4.62 -1.87
CA GLY A 141 12.60 -4.00 -0.55
C GLY A 141 11.22 -4.05 0.11
N GLN A 142 11.09 -3.44 1.27
CA GLN A 142 9.82 -3.40 2.00
C GLN A 142 8.83 -2.42 1.37
N ASP A 143 7.55 -2.55 1.74
CA ASP A 143 6.53 -1.55 1.44
C ASP A 143 6.89 -0.21 2.13
N PRO A 144 6.93 0.92 1.39
CA PRO A 144 7.33 2.23 1.91
C PRO A 144 6.30 2.90 2.82
N ILE A 145 5.07 2.41 2.88
CA ILE A 145 3.99 2.92 3.73
C ILE A 145 3.86 2.09 5.00
N ILE A 146 3.61 0.79 4.86
CA ILE A 146 3.25 -0.11 5.99
C ILE A 146 4.30 -1.16 6.30
N GLY A 147 5.34 -1.32 5.48
CA GLY A 147 6.39 -2.30 5.73
C GLY A 147 7.08 -2.03 7.06
N GLN A 148 7.38 -3.06 7.82
CA GLN A 148 8.03 -2.99 9.12
C GLN A 148 9.27 -3.88 9.17
N ASN A 149 10.27 -3.43 9.92
CA ASN A 149 11.53 -4.14 10.15
C ASN A 149 11.94 -4.02 11.63
N SER A 150 11.01 -4.32 12.55
CA SER A 150 11.22 -4.22 14.00
C SER A 150 11.77 -2.85 14.46
N GLY A 151 11.26 -1.76 13.88
CA GLY A 151 11.69 -0.39 14.17
C GLY A 151 12.96 0.07 13.43
N ALA A 152 13.65 -0.81 12.70
CA ALA A 152 14.80 -0.45 11.90
C ALA A 152 14.42 0.27 10.59
N ILE A 153 15.41 0.92 9.98
CA ILE A 153 15.30 1.54 8.65
C ILE A 153 14.89 0.49 7.61
N ARG A 154 14.02 0.91 6.69
CA ARG A 154 13.52 0.10 5.57
C ARG A 154 14.33 0.42 4.33
N SER A 155 14.64 -0.60 3.54
CA SER A 155 15.20 -0.42 2.20
C SER A 155 14.09 -0.56 1.18
N VAL A 156 13.97 0.40 0.27
CA VAL A 156 12.93 0.45 -0.76
C VAL A 156 13.57 0.72 -2.11
N VAL A 157 13.33 -0.15 -3.09
CA VAL A 157 13.96 -0.05 -4.43
C VAL A 157 12.93 0.41 -5.47
N GLY A 158 13.41 1.16 -6.46
CA GLY A 158 12.66 1.49 -7.69
C GLY A 158 11.78 2.73 -7.63
N LEU A 159 11.87 3.51 -6.55
CA LEU A 159 11.06 4.73 -6.38
C LEU A 159 11.47 5.87 -7.32
N ASP A 160 12.72 5.92 -7.80
CA ASP A 160 13.15 6.89 -8.82
C ASP A 160 12.95 6.30 -10.23
N PRO A 161 12.07 6.88 -11.08
CA PRO A 161 11.88 6.38 -12.44
C PRO A 161 13.12 6.53 -13.33
N ALA A 162 14.04 7.45 -13.01
CA ALA A 162 15.31 7.61 -13.74
C ALA A 162 16.39 6.62 -13.27
N ASN A 163 16.21 6.02 -12.09
CA ASN A 163 17.08 4.98 -11.54
C ASN A 163 16.24 3.86 -10.90
N PRO A 164 15.61 2.99 -11.72
CA PRO A 164 14.67 1.98 -11.24
C PRO A 164 15.33 0.87 -10.41
N THR A 165 16.66 0.81 -10.34
CA THR A 165 17.41 -0.10 -9.45
C THR A 165 17.93 0.59 -8.20
N GLY A 166 17.74 1.91 -8.07
CA GLY A 166 18.16 2.70 -6.93
C GLY A 166 17.39 2.33 -5.67
N ALA A 167 18.11 2.24 -4.55
CA ALA A 167 17.56 1.98 -3.23
C ALA A 167 17.49 3.27 -2.40
N LEU A 168 16.41 3.42 -1.64
CA LEU A 168 16.24 4.46 -0.63
C LEU A 168 16.09 3.84 0.75
N SER A 169 16.80 4.43 1.71
CA SER A 169 16.67 4.12 3.13
C SER A 169 15.62 5.04 3.75
N MET A 170 14.57 4.46 4.35
CA MET A 170 13.44 5.23 4.89
C MET A 170 13.11 4.82 6.33
N GLY A 171 12.93 5.81 7.20
CA GLY A 171 12.30 5.62 8.51
C GLY A 171 10.82 5.25 8.38
N GLN A 172 10.14 4.98 9.49
CA GLN A 172 8.71 4.68 9.50
C GLN A 172 7.87 5.96 9.44
N PHE A 173 6.88 6.01 8.54
CA PHE A 173 5.85 7.06 8.53
C PHE A 173 4.56 6.63 9.21
N VAL A 174 4.31 5.31 9.26
CA VAL A 174 3.19 4.70 9.97
C VAL A 174 3.74 3.92 11.17
N VAL A 175 3.26 4.26 12.37
CA VAL A 175 3.63 3.60 13.61
C VAL A 175 2.40 2.85 14.13
N SER A 176 2.50 1.52 14.24
CA SER A 176 1.42 0.72 14.80
C SER A 176 1.25 1.04 16.28
N ARG A 177 0.01 1.32 16.70
CA ARG A 177 -0.40 1.50 18.10
C ARG A 177 -1.12 0.27 18.66
N GLY A 178 -1.03 -0.86 17.97
CA GLY A 178 -1.75 -2.09 18.32
C GLY A 178 -3.11 -2.19 17.62
N GLY A 179 -3.91 -3.16 18.06
CA GLY A 179 -5.19 -3.53 17.50
C GLY A 179 -5.61 -4.90 18.00
N GLU A 180 -6.70 -5.45 17.46
CA GLU A 180 -7.22 -6.77 17.85
C GLU A 180 -7.93 -7.45 16.68
N TYR A 181 -8.05 -8.78 16.74
CA TYR A 181 -8.85 -9.59 15.84
C TYR A 181 -10.24 -9.86 16.41
N PHE A 182 -11.26 -9.54 15.62
CA PHE A 182 -12.65 -9.76 15.96
C PHE A 182 -13.32 -10.68 14.95
N PHE A 183 -14.43 -11.28 15.39
CA PHE A 183 -15.39 -11.93 14.52
C PHE A 183 -16.65 -11.07 14.44
N SER A 184 -17.09 -10.73 13.23
CA SER A 184 -18.38 -10.07 13.01
C SER A 184 -19.42 -11.17 12.73
N PRO A 185 -20.21 -11.58 13.74
CA PRO A 185 -21.16 -12.67 13.57
C PRO A 185 -22.29 -12.26 12.61
N PRO A 186 -22.95 -13.24 11.96
CA PRO A 186 -24.18 -12.95 11.24
C PRO A 186 -25.26 -12.45 12.21
N ILE A 187 -26.20 -11.65 11.70
CA ILE A 187 -27.30 -11.08 12.49
C ILE A 187 -28.07 -12.18 13.24
N SER A 188 -28.29 -13.34 12.62
CA SER A 188 -28.98 -14.47 13.25
C SER A 188 -28.25 -15.05 14.47
N ALA A 189 -26.91 -14.96 14.53
CA ALA A 189 -26.15 -15.38 15.71
C ALA A 189 -26.25 -14.35 16.83
N LEU A 190 -26.31 -13.06 16.50
CA LEU A 190 -26.53 -11.98 17.48
C LEU A 190 -27.90 -12.09 18.13
N THR A 191 -28.95 -12.33 17.35
CA THR A 191 -30.32 -12.51 17.86
C THR A 191 -30.61 -13.92 18.38
N GLY A 192 -29.62 -14.81 18.29
CA GLY A 192 -29.73 -16.23 18.62
C GLY A 192 -28.67 -16.65 19.62
N LYS A 193 -27.68 -17.42 19.17
CA LYS A 193 -26.72 -18.13 20.04
C LYS A 193 -25.91 -17.22 20.98
N LEU A 194 -25.62 -15.98 20.59
CA LEU A 194 -24.83 -15.05 21.39
C LEU A 194 -25.67 -14.28 22.43
N ALA A 195 -26.99 -14.25 22.27
CA ALA A 195 -27.92 -13.62 23.20
C ALA A 195 -28.62 -14.63 24.13
N ALA A 196 -28.36 -15.93 23.96
CA ALA A 196 -28.88 -17.02 24.78
C ALA A 196 -27.97 -17.30 25.99
#